data_AF-A0A7H0Y781-F1
#
_entry.id   AF-A0A7H0Y781-F1
#
_cell.length_a   1.000
_cell.length_b   1.000
_cell.length_c   1.000
_cell.angle_alpha   90.00
_cell.angle_beta   90.00
_cell.angle_gamma   90.00
#
_symmetry.space_group_name_H-M   'P 1'
#
loop_
_entity.id
_entity.type
_entity.pdbx_description
1 polymer ?
#
loop_
_entity_poly.entity_id
_entity_poly.type
_entity_poly.pdbx_seq_one_letter_code
_entity_poly.pdbx_strand_id
1 'polypeptide(L)'
;MLGHHPSIGFNVSLSGDWVVLAAGPSQRIGIDVERINDAIELEVARRFYAEEEYCAVMQQQTEEQRLRQFFRIWTAKESYMKAIGKGLSMPLDSFSTVKGNALAEKQLINGRRWYFRTFTLEAGYLLTTCADTYDFDEAIQFYDIASLIPLN
;
A
#
# COMPACT_ATOMS: atom_id res chain seq x y z
N MET A 1 25.75 10.97 -17.81
CA MET A 1 24.92 9.97 -18.53
C MET A 1 24.85 8.74 -17.66
N LEU A 2 23.68 8.44 -17.09
CA LEU A 2 23.45 7.14 -16.46
C LEU A 2 23.44 6.10 -17.60
N GLY A 3 24.50 5.29 -17.67
CA GLY A 3 24.56 4.13 -18.56
C GLY A 3 23.39 3.20 -18.28
N HIS A 4 23.01 2.37 -19.25
CA HIS A 4 21.94 1.38 -19.17
C HIS A 4 21.99 0.56 -17.86
N HIS A 5 21.32 1.06 -16.82
CA HIS A 5 20.96 0.26 -15.67
C HIS A 5 19.75 -0.59 -16.07
N PRO A 6 19.67 -1.87 -15.65
CA PRO A 6 18.39 -2.58 -15.66
C PRO A 6 17.34 -1.64 -15.03
N SER A 7 16.20 -1.49 -15.69
CA SER A 7 15.28 -0.39 -15.42
C SER A 7 14.83 -0.41 -13.94
N ILE A 8 15.46 0.44 -13.12
CA ILE A 8 15.08 0.64 -11.72
C ILE A 8 13.73 1.31 -11.71
N GLY A 9 12.73 0.68 -11.09
CA GLY A 9 11.44 1.32 -10.84
C GLY A 9 11.47 1.98 -9.47
N PHE A 10 10.62 2.99 -9.31
CA PHE A 10 10.36 3.59 -8.02
C PHE A 10 8.94 4.14 -7.95
N ASN A 11 8.44 4.33 -6.74
CA ASN A 11 7.17 4.97 -6.47
C ASN A 11 7.23 5.72 -5.13
N VAL A 12 6.49 6.82 -5.03
CA VAL A 12 6.47 7.70 -3.86
C VAL A 12 5.03 7.85 -3.35
N SER A 13 4.86 7.95 -2.04
CA SER A 13 3.61 8.36 -1.41
C SER A 13 3.86 9.39 -0.32
N LEU A 14 2.86 10.23 -0.07
CA LEU A 14 2.89 11.25 0.98
C LEU A 14 1.56 11.22 1.73
N SER A 15 1.63 11.22 3.06
CA SER A 15 0.46 11.44 3.92
C SER A 15 0.93 12.08 5.21
N GLY A 16 0.31 13.21 5.57
CA GLY A 16 0.70 14.04 6.72
C GLY A 16 2.21 14.30 6.77
N ASP A 17 2.86 13.75 7.80
CA ASP A 17 4.28 13.99 8.11
C ASP A 17 5.25 13.05 7.38
N TRP A 18 4.73 12.07 6.63
CA TRP A 18 5.54 11.03 6.00
C TRP A 18 5.64 11.21 4.49
N VAL A 19 6.87 11.13 3.99
CA VAL A 19 7.20 10.85 2.60
C VAL A 19 7.86 9.49 2.53
N VAL A 20 7.34 8.60 1.69
CA VAL A 20 7.85 7.23 1.56
C VAL A 20 8.23 6.95 0.11
N LEU A 21 9.29 6.16 -0.08
CA LEU A 21 9.82 5.76 -1.38
C LEU A 21 10.01 4.25 -1.38
N ALA A 22 9.45 3.57 -2.37
CA ALA A 22 9.86 2.22 -2.74
C ALA A 22 10.66 2.28 -4.05
N ALA A 23 11.77 1.56 -4.13
CA ALA A 23 12.56 1.43 -5.35
C ALA A 23 13.16 0.02 -5.46
N GLY A 24 13.44 -0.42 -6.68
CA GLY A 24 14.06 -1.73 -6.89
C GLY A 24 14.12 -2.14 -8.36
N PRO A 25 14.51 -3.40 -8.66
CA PRO A 25 14.85 -3.84 -10.01
C PRO A 25 13.65 -4.05 -10.95
N SER A 26 12.41 -3.86 -10.48
CA SER A 26 11.19 -3.96 -11.30
C SER A 26 10.61 -2.58 -11.58
N GLN A 27 9.98 -2.41 -12.74
CA GLN A 27 9.20 -1.21 -13.08
C GLN A 27 7.81 -1.20 -12.42
N ARG A 28 7.34 -2.34 -11.89
CA ARG A 28 6.01 -2.48 -11.28
C ARG A 28 6.14 -2.45 -9.77
N ILE A 29 6.38 -1.25 -9.25
CA ILE A 29 6.51 -0.98 -7.83
C ILE A 29 5.48 0.07 -7.45
N GLY A 30 4.80 -0.15 -6.34
CA GLY A 30 3.95 0.86 -5.73
C GLY A 30 4.12 0.90 -4.22
N ILE A 31 3.93 2.07 -3.65
CA ILE A 31 3.92 2.30 -2.22
C ILE A 31 2.80 3.26 -1.88
N ASP A 32 2.13 3.01 -0.77
CA ASP A 32 1.10 3.90 -0.27
C ASP A 32 1.23 4.04 1.25
N VAL A 33 1.06 5.26 1.74
CA VAL A 33 1.10 5.58 3.17
C VAL A 33 -0.12 6.39 3.51
N GLU A 34 -0.81 6.04 4.60
CA GLU A 34 -1.97 6.78 5.08
C GLU A 34 -2.01 6.87 6.60
N ARG A 35 -2.44 8.04 7.09
CA ARG A 35 -2.77 8.21 8.51
C ARG A 35 -4.16 7.61 8.77
N ILE A 36 -4.26 6.75 9.77
CA ILE A 36 -5.58 6.30 10.25
C ILE A 36 -6.35 7.53 10.75
N ASN A 37 -7.54 7.73 10.17
CA ASN A 37 -8.46 8.81 10.50
C ASN A 37 -9.80 8.21 10.94
N ASP A 38 -10.20 8.48 12.18
CA ASP A 38 -11.44 7.99 12.79
C ASP A 38 -12.70 8.70 12.28
N ALA A 39 -12.55 9.80 11.53
CA ALA A 39 -13.67 10.47 10.87
C ALA A 39 -14.19 9.72 9.61
N ILE A 40 -13.55 8.63 9.19
CA ILE A 40 -14.02 7.83 8.04
C ILE A 40 -15.24 6.98 8.43
N GLU A 41 -16.31 7.11 7.65
CA GLU A 41 -17.44 6.19 7.70
C GLU A 41 -17.08 4.85 7.05
N LEU A 42 -16.97 3.79 7.85
CA LEU A 42 -16.58 2.45 7.37
C LEU A 42 -17.54 1.86 6.31
N GLU A 43 -18.78 2.33 6.25
CA GLU A 43 -19.74 1.96 5.19
C GLU A 43 -19.23 2.30 3.78
N VAL A 44 -18.28 3.24 3.65
CA VAL A 44 -17.62 3.54 2.37
C VAL A 44 -16.90 2.31 1.80
N ALA A 45 -16.44 1.39 2.66
CA ALA A 45 -15.81 0.14 2.25
C ALA A 45 -16.75 -0.70 1.38
N ARG A 46 -18.07 -0.69 1.68
CA ARG A 46 -19.06 -1.45 0.91
C ARG A 46 -19.18 -1.00 -0.53
N ARG A 47 -18.81 0.26 -0.82
CA ARG A 47 -18.89 0.84 -2.17
C ARG A 47 -17.62 0.59 -2.99
N PHE A 48 -16.48 0.41 -2.34
CA PHE A 48 -15.18 0.38 -3.00
C PHE A 48 -14.44 -0.94 -2.86
N TYR A 49 -14.71 -1.75 -1.85
CA TYR A 49 -13.98 -3.00 -1.62
C TYR A 49 -14.70 -4.18 -2.23
N ALA A 50 -13.93 -5.23 -2.57
CA ALA A 50 -14.52 -6.51 -2.90
C ALA A 50 -15.28 -7.06 -1.68
N GLU A 51 -16.30 -7.88 -1.91
CA GLU A 51 -17.16 -8.40 -0.84
C GLU A 51 -16.36 -9.10 0.29
N GLU A 52 -15.30 -9.85 -0.07
CA GLU A 52 -14.45 -10.52 0.91
C GLU A 52 -13.62 -9.56 1.77
N GLU A 53 -13.22 -8.43 1.21
CA GLU A 53 -12.48 -7.37 1.91
C GLU A 53 -13.40 -6.60 2.86
N TYR A 54 -14.61 -6.28 2.40
CA TYR A 54 -15.66 -5.71 3.24
C TYR A 54 -15.96 -6.64 4.43
N CYS A 55 -16.14 -7.94 4.17
CA CYS A 55 -16.30 -8.94 5.22
C CYS A 55 -15.10 -8.97 6.18
N ALA A 56 -13.87 -8.92 5.67
CA ALA A 56 -12.65 -8.92 6.49
C ALA A 56 -12.57 -7.69 7.41
N VAL A 57 -13.05 -6.53 6.96
CA VAL A 57 -13.23 -5.33 7.81
C VAL A 57 -14.27 -5.60 8.88
N MET A 58 -15.48 -6.02 8.51
CA MET A 58 -16.60 -6.11 9.46
C MET A 58 -16.46 -7.21 10.51
N GLN A 59 -15.67 -8.25 10.22
CA GLN A 59 -15.40 -9.33 11.15
C GLN A 59 -14.44 -8.95 12.29
N GLN A 60 -13.80 -7.77 12.24
CA GLN A 60 -12.98 -7.30 13.36
C GLN A 60 -13.86 -6.99 14.59
N GLN A 61 -13.30 -7.24 15.78
CA GLN A 61 -14.06 -7.23 17.04
C GLN A 61 -14.37 -5.82 17.53
N THR A 62 -13.43 -4.89 17.34
CA THR A 62 -13.53 -3.51 17.81
C THR A 62 -13.55 -2.53 16.64
N GLU A 63 -14.14 -1.35 16.86
CA GLU A 63 -14.16 -0.28 15.86
C GLU A 63 -12.74 0.15 15.44
N GLU A 64 -11.81 0.24 16.39
CA GLU A 64 -10.40 0.53 16.09
C GLU A 64 -9.78 -0.52 15.15
N GLN A 65 -10.02 -1.81 15.41
CA GLN A 65 -9.53 -2.88 14.54
C GLN A 65 -10.18 -2.83 13.15
N ARG A 66 -11.48 -2.52 13.07
CA ARG A 66 -12.17 -2.33 11.79
C ARG A 66 -11.54 -1.18 10.99
N LEU A 67 -11.32 -0.05 11.65
CA LEU A 67 -10.70 1.12 11.06
C LEU A 67 -9.27 0.83 10.59
N ARG A 68 -8.47 0.16 11.42
CA ARG A 68 -7.14 -0.28 11.04
C ARG A 68 -7.18 -1.24 9.84
N GLN A 69 -8.11 -2.18 9.82
CA GLN A 69 -8.25 -3.14 8.72
C GLN A 69 -8.71 -2.45 7.42
N PHE A 70 -9.59 -1.46 7.51
CA PHE A 70 -9.96 -0.61 6.39
C PHE A 70 -8.74 0.04 5.77
N PHE A 71 -7.95 0.80 6.56
CA PHE A 71 -6.78 1.49 6.04
C PHE A 71 -5.70 0.52 5.53
N ARG A 72 -5.54 -0.67 6.13
CA ARG A 72 -4.65 -1.72 5.61
C ARG A 72 -5.05 -2.15 4.19
N ILE A 73 -6.34 -2.37 3.96
CA ILE A 73 -6.85 -2.73 2.63
C ILE A 73 -6.70 -1.54 1.67
N TRP A 74 -6.98 -0.32 2.13
CA TRP A 74 -6.79 0.90 1.35
C TRP A 74 -5.36 1.03 0.82
N THR A 75 -4.37 1.00 1.71
CA THR A 75 -2.96 1.15 1.34
C THR A 75 -2.48 0.00 0.44
N ALA A 76 -2.97 -1.22 0.66
CA ALA A 76 -2.68 -2.35 -0.22
C ALA A 76 -3.26 -2.16 -1.63
N LYS A 77 -4.49 -1.68 -1.74
CA LYS A 77 -5.13 -1.40 -3.04
C LYS A 77 -4.42 -0.26 -3.78
N GLU A 78 -4.17 0.86 -3.12
CA GLU A 78 -3.46 2.00 -3.70
C GLU A 78 -2.05 1.65 -4.13
N SER A 79 -1.29 0.91 -3.31
CA SER A 79 0.05 0.45 -3.69
C SER A 79 0.02 -0.45 -4.93
N TYR A 80 -0.95 -1.36 -5.06
CA TYR A 80 -1.12 -2.14 -6.29
C TYR A 80 -1.49 -1.27 -7.50
N MET A 81 -2.44 -0.34 -7.35
CA MET A 81 -2.86 0.57 -8.43
C MET A 81 -1.70 1.45 -8.93
N LYS A 82 -0.87 1.93 -8.01
CA LYS A 82 0.37 2.65 -8.30
C LYS A 82 1.36 1.76 -9.05
N ALA A 83 1.53 0.50 -8.62
CA ALA A 83 2.45 -0.45 -9.27
C ALA A 83 2.07 -0.80 -10.72
N ILE A 84 0.78 -0.80 -11.05
CA ILE A 84 0.31 -1.02 -12.43
C ILE A 84 0.16 0.26 -13.25
N GLY A 85 0.39 1.43 -12.66
CA GLY A 85 0.32 2.73 -13.33
C GLY A 85 -1.09 3.15 -13.75
N LYS A 86 -2.14 2.59 -13.13
CA LYS A 86 -3.54 2.90 -13.50
C LYS A 86 -4.18 3.99 -12.64
N GLY A 87 -3.62 4.31 -11.48
CA GLY A 87 -4.28 5.22 -10.51
C GLY A 87 -5.72 4.79 -10.22
N LEU A 88 -6.58 5.76 -9.87
CA LEU A 88 -8.00 5.54 -9.55
C LEU A 88 -8.90 5.17 -10.76
N SER A 89 -8.33 4.92 -11.94
CA SER A 89 -9.12 4.54 -13.13
C SER A 89 -9.63 3.10 -13.10
N MET A 90 -9.16 2.30 -12.14
CA MET A 90 -9.57 0.91 -11.96
C MET A 90 -10.59 0.82 -10.81
N PRO A 91 -11.74 0.16 -11.01
CA PRO A 91 -12.68 -0.09 -9.92
C PRO A 91 -12.00 -0.87 -8.79
N LEU A 92 -12.09 -0.36 -7.57
CA LEU A 92 -11.44 -0.95 -6.41
C LEU A 92 -12.04 -2.30 -6.00
N ASP A 93 -13.26 -2.59 -6.41
CA ASP A 93 -13.97 -3.85 -6.18
C ASP A 93 -13.62 -4.93 -7.21
N SER A 94 -12.89 -4.60 -8.29
CA SER A 94 -12.56 -5.54 -9.36
C SER A 94 -11.41 -6.51 -9.03
N PHE A 95 -10.81 -6.38 -7.84
CA PHE A 95 -9.73 -7.21 -7.36
C PHE A 95 -9.69 -7.19 -5.83
N SER A 96 -8.97 -8.13 -5.26
CA SER A 96 -8.84 -8.25 -3.81
C SER A 96 -7.38 -8.39 -3.39
N THR A 97 -7.08 -7.80 -2.23
CA THR A 97 -5.78 -7.82 -1.57
C THR A 97 -5.77 -8.68 -0.30
N VAL A 98 -6.91 -9.27 0.06
CA VAL A 98 -7.05 -10.17 1.21
C VAL A 98 -7.07 -11.63 0.78
N LYS A 99 -6.71 -12.51 1.71
CA LYS A 99 -6.92 -13.94 1.60
C LYS A 99 -7.57 -14.43 2.90
N GLY A 100 -8.85 -14.78 2.83
CA GLY A 100 -9.66 -14.94 4.03
C GLY A 100 -9.86 -13.59 4.70
N ASN A 101 -9.46 -13.46 5.97
CA ASN A 101 -9.75 -12.28 6.79
C ASN A 101 -8.54 -11.33 6.98
N ALA A 102 -7.44 -11.57 6.27
CA ALA A 102 -6.20 -10.81 6.42
C ALA A 102 -5.65 -10.40 5.06
N LEU A 103 -4.87 -9.32 5.05
CA LEU A 103 -4.08 -8.96 3.88
C LEU A 103 -3.18 -10.12 3.47
N ALA A 104 -3.18 -10.43 2.19
CA ALA A 104 -2.32 -11.45 1.64
C ALA A 104 -0.91 -10.87 1.44
N GLU A 105 0.12 -11.51 2.01
CA GLU A 105 1.51 -11.20 1.66
C GLU A 105 1.79 -11.41 0.17
N LYS A 106 0.95 -12.25 -0.47
CA LYS A 106 1.02 -12.57 -1.89
C LYS A 106 -0.34 -12.91 -2.46
N GLN A 107 -0.68 -12.33 -3.60
CA GLN A 107 -1.95 -12.55 -4.30
C GLN A 107 -1.76 -12.76 -5.80
N LEU A 108 -2.63 -13.56 -6.41
CA LEU A 108 -2.75 -13.63 -7.87
C LEU A 108 -3.86 -12.66 -8.32
N ILE A 109 -3.47 -11.57 -8.98
CA ILE A 109 -4.40 -10.56 -9.49
C ILE A 109 -4.21 -10.48 -11.01
N ASN A 110 -5.29 -10.68 -11.77
CA ASN A 110 -5.28 -10.68 -13.24
C ASN A 110 -4.18 -11.57 -13.86
N GLY A 111 -4.00 -12.78 -13.29
CA GLY A 111 -3.00 -13.74 -13.77
C GLY A 111 -1.54 -13.41 -13.44
N ARG A 112 -1.28 -12.30 -12.73
CA ARG A 112 0.06 -11.92 -12.26
C ARG A 112 0.13 -12.04 -10.75
N ARG A 113 1.27 -12.54 -10.27
CA ARG A 113 1.58 -12.63 -8.84
C ARG A 113 2.06 -11.28 -8.34
N TRP A 114 1.53 -10.86 -7.20
CA TRP A 114 1.90 -9.64 -6.50
C TRP A 114 2.26 -9.97 -5.07
N TYR A 115 3.25 -9.26 -4.55
CA TYR A 115 3.74 -9.33 -3.18
C TYR A 115 3.37 -8.03 -2.48
N PHE A 116 2.88 -8.14 -1.25
CA PHE A 116 2.48 -7.00 -0.43
C PHE A 116 3.17 -7.06 0.92
N ARG A 117 3.76 -5.93 1.35
CA ARG A 117 4.28 -5.79 2.72
C ARG A 117 3.68 -4.56 3.37
N THR A 118 3.13 -4.73 4.56
CA THR A 118 2.45 -3.67 5.30
C THR A 118 3.17 -3.41 6.61
N PHE A 119 3.41 -2.14 6.90
CA PHE A 119 4.10 -1.65 8.09
C PHE A 119 3.20 -0.69 8.84
N THR A 120 3.30 -0.70 10.17
CA THR A 120 2.71 0.34 11.01
C THR A 120 3.82 1.28 11.41
N LEU A 121 3.65 2.57 11.11
CA LEU A 121 4.57 3.62 11.54
C LEU A 121 4.01 4.29 12.80
N GLU A 122 4.81 5.16 13.39
CA GLU A 122 4.40 5.97 14.54
C GLU A 122 3.17 6.83 14.23
N ALA A 123 2.51 7.37 15.25
CA ALA A 123 1.35 8.28 15.14
C ALA A 123 0.17 7.74 14.30
N GLY A 124 0.06 6.42 14.15
CA GLY A 124 -1.09 5.77 13.52
C GLY A 124 -1.06 5.74 12.00
N TYR A 125 0.12 5.82 11.37
CA TYR A 125 0.24 5.66 9.93
C TYR A 125 0.40 4.18 9.54
N LEU A 126 -0.18 3.81 8.41
CA LEU A 126 -0.02 2.53 7.76
C LEU A 126 0.65 2.72 6.41
N LEU A 127 1.60 1.85 6.09
CA LEU A 127 2.37 1.85 4.87
C LEU A 127 2.21 0.50 4.20
N THR A 128 1.91 0.43 2.90
CA THR A 128 1.97 -0.83 2.15
C THR A 128 2.80 -0.67 0.88
N THR A 129 3.70 -1.62 0.63
CA THR A 129 4.43 -1.76 -0.62
C THR A 129 3.85 -2.89 -1.47
N CYS A 130 3.96 -2.78 -2.79
CA CYS A 130 3.50 -3.77 -3.75
C CYS A 130 4.50 -3.94 -4.91
N ALA A 131 4.84 -5.18 -5.27
CA ALA A 131 5.67 -5.52 -6.42
C ALA A 131 5.32 -6.89 -7.02
N ASP A 132 5.71 -7.15 -8.27
CA ASP A 132 5.35 -8.38 -8.99
C ASP A 132 6.44 -9.47 -9.03
N THR A 133 7.72 -9.07 -8.88
CA THR A 133 8.87 -9.97 -9.07
C THR A 133 9.63 -10.32 -7.80
N TYR A 134 9.45 -9.58 -6.72
CA TYR A 134 10.15 -9.81 -5.47
C TYR A 134 9.31 -9.33 -4.29
N ASP A 135 9.69 -9.85 -3.13
CA ASP A 135 9.17 -9.43 -1.84
C ASP A 135 10.06 -8.33 -1.26
N PHE A 136 9.46 -7.33 -0.61
CA PHE A 136 10.24 -6.28 0.04
C PHE A 136 10.85 -6.82 1.34
N ASP A 137 12.02 -6.30 1.70
CA ASP A 137 12.62 -6.55 3.02
C ASP A 137 11.65 -6.06 4.12
N GLU A 138 11.74 -6.67 5.30
CA GLU A 138 10.98 -6.28 6.48
C GLU A 138 11.54 -5.00 7.13
N ALA A 139 12.74 -4.54 6.72
CA ALA A 139 13.35 -3.33 7.25
C ALA A 139 12.99 -2.06 6.44
N ILE A 140 12.56 -1.01 7.16
CA ILE A 140 12.42 0.35 6.62
C ILE A 140 13.64 1.18 7.01
N GLN A 141 14.18 1.93 6.06
CA GLN A 141 15.21 2.93 6.32
C GLN A 141 14.57 4.31 6.48
N PHE A 142 14.96 5.02 7.53
CA PHE A 142 14.46 6.35 7.86
C PHE A 142 15.53 7.41 7.55
N TYR A 143 15.12 8.49 6.91
CA TYR A 143 15.98 9.60 6.54
C TYR A 143 15.33 10.91 7.01
N ASP A 144 16.13 11.80 7.59
CA ASP A 144 15.70 13.18 7.81
C ASP A 144 15.69 13.90 6.46
N ILE A 145 14.62 14.63 6.14
CA ILE A 145 14.51 15.36 4.87
C ILE A 145 15.65 16.38 4.70
N ALA A 146 16.13 16.98 5.79
CA ALA A 146 17.26 17.92 5.78
C ALA A 146 18.59 17.23 5.41
N SER A 147 18.66 15.91 5.53
CA SER A 147 19.84 15.12 5.14
C SER A 147 19.85 14.72 3.65
N LEU A 148 18.70 14.76 2.97
CA LEU A 148 18.58 14.27 1.59
C LEU A 148 19.20 15.24 0.57
N ILE A 149 18.94 16.54 0.73
CA ILE A 149 19.59 17.62 -0.02
C ILE A 149 19.83 18.76 0.97
N PRO A 150 21.08 19.20 1.18
CA PRO A 150 21.36 20.35 2.04
C PRO A 150 20.57 21.57 1.54
N LEU A 151 19.74 22.14 2.41
CA LEU A 151 19.14 23.45 2.16
C LEU A 151 20.23 24.50 2.35
N ASN A 152 20.57 25.22 1.27
CA ASN A 152 21.47 26.38 1.34
C ASN A 152 20.80 27.57 2.02
#